data_AF-A0A7L3H6U2-F1
#
_entry.id   AF-A0A7L3H6U2-F1
#
_cell.length_a   1.000
_cell.length_b   1.000
_cell.length_c   1.000
_cell.angle_alpha   90.00
_cell.angle_beta   90.00
_cell.angle_gamma   90.00
#
_symmetry.space_group_name_H-M   'P 1'
#
loop_
_entity.id
_entity.type
_entity.pdbx_description
1 polymer ?
#
loop_
_entity_poly.entity_id
_entity_poly.type
_entity_poly.pdbx_seq_one_letter_code
_entity_poly.pdbx_strand_id
1 'polypeptide(L)'
;MSFVEYGDTIKDGDTAIVFLGHESMFPVKVQHGTVTQTKYGVIRHSTDLIGKKYGSKVTCSKGGWVFILHPTPELWTMNLPHRTQILYSTDISIITMMLELKPGSIVCESGTGSGSLSHALIRTVAPTGHLYTVEFHQQRAEKAREEFREHGVEHLVTVTNQDVCKNGFGVSNIADAVFLDIPSPWEAIGHAKSALKAEGNCIFLF
;
A
#
# COMPACT_ATOMS: atom_id res chain seq x y z
N MET A 1 1.10 -13.75 3.11
CA MET A 1 0.09 -13.32 2.12
C MET A 1 0.64 -12.10 1.40
N SER A 2 0.12 -11.74 0.23
CA SER A 2 0.51 -10.47 -0.39
C SER A 2 -0.73 -9.67 -0.80
N PHE A 3 -0.56 -8.35 -0.86
CA PHE A 3 -1.54 -7.44 -1.45
C PHE A 3 -1.72 -7.63 -2.96
N VAL A 4 -0.94 -8.53 -3.59
CA VAL A 4 -0.91 -8.76 -5.03
C VAL A 4 -1.47 -10.13 -5.44
N GLU A 5 -1.65 -11.06 -4.49
CA GLU A 5 -2.23 -12.38 -4.73
C GLU A 5 -3.21 -12.79 -3.63
N TYR A 6 -4.36 -13.34 -4.00
CA TYR A 6 -5.35 -13.82 -3.03
C TYR A 6 -4.93 -15.14 -2.40
N GLY A 7 -4.93 -15.18 -1.06
CA GLY A 7 -4.87 -16.40 -0.27
C GLY A 7 -6.25 -16.86 0.19
N ASP A 8 -6.52 -18.17 0.20
CA ASP A 8 -7.76 -18.74 0.76
C ASP A 8 -7.74 -18.73 2.30
N THR A 9 -6.59 -19.06 2.89
CA THR A 9 -6.44 -19.31 4.33
C THR A 9 -5.48 -18.31 4.98
N ILE A 10 -5.84 -17.83 6.17
CA ILE A 10 -5.05 -16.92 7.01
C ILE A 10 -3.84 -17.67 7.57
N LYS A 11 -2.65 -17.08 7.42
CA LYS A 11 -1.38 -17.61 7.91
C LYS A 11 -0.74 -16.70 8.95
N ASP A 12 0.24 -17.23 9.66
CA ASP A 12 1.10 -16.43 10.53
C ASP A 12 1.87 -15.38 9.70
N GLY A 13 1.98 -14.15 10.20
CA GLY A 13 2.60 -13.02 9.53
C GLY A 13 1.68 -12.22 8.59
N ASP A 14 0.47 -12.71 8.30
CA ASP A 14 -0.47 -12.03 7.41
C ASP A 14 -1.04 -10.74 8.03
N THR A 15 -1.19 -9.68 7.23
CA THR A 15 -2.02 -8.51 7.59
C THR A 15 -3.49 -8.77 7.24
N ALA A 16 -4.34 -9.07 8.20
CA ALA A 16 -5.78 -9.26 7.96
C ALA A 16 -6.58 -7.99 8.29
N ILE A 17 -7.75 -7.81 7.67
CA ILE A 17 -8.66 -6.72 8.03
C ILE A 17 -9.78 -7.27 8.92
N VAL A 18 -9.86 -6.79 10.16
CA VAL A 18 -10.96 -7.12 11.06
C VAL A 18 -12.13 -6.20 10.75
N PHE A 19 -13.25 -6.78 10.30
CA PHE A 19 -14.46 -6.05 9.96
C PHE A 19 -15.51 -6.23 11.07
N LEU A 20 -15.82 -5.12 11.76
CA LEU A 20 -16.82 -5.03 12.83
C LEU A 20 -18.11 -4.35 12.34
N GLY A 21 -18.04 -3.64 11.22
CA GLY A 21 -19.13 -2.89 10.60
C GLY A 21 -18.58 -1.90 9.56
N HIS A 22 -19.47 -1.25 8.81
CA HIS A 22 -19.09 -0.35 7.71
C HIS A 22 -18.10 0.75 8.14
N GLU A 23 -18.30 1.35 9.31
CA GLU A 23 -17.45 2.42 9.85
C GLU A 23 -16.39 1.91 10.84
N SER A 24 -16.31 0.59 11.05
CA SER A 24 -15.47 0.01 12.09
C SER A 24 -14.74 -1.19 11.53
N MET A 25 -13.56 -0.91 10.99
CA MET A 25 -12.58 -1.89 10.56
C MET A 25 -11.20 -1.43 11.02
N PHE A 26 -10.26 -2.36 11.10
CA PHE A 26 -8.86 -2.06 11.34
C PHE A 26 -7.96 -3.21 10.87
N PRO A 27 -6.69 -2.95 10.53
CA PRO A 27 -5.76 -3.98 10.15
C PRO A 27 -5.16 -4.66 11.38
N VAL A 28 -4.89 -5.96 11.28
CA VAL A 28 -4.21 -6.72 12.32
C VAL A 28 -3.09 -7.55 11.71
N LYS A 29 -1.90 -7.50 12.32
CA LYS A 29 -0.82 -8.42 12.02
C LYS A 29 -1.07 -9.74 12.75
N VAL A 30 -1.33 -10.80 12.01
CA VAL A 30 -1.61 -12.13 12.55
C VAL A 30 -0.29 -12.74 13.03
N GLN A 31 -0.26 -13.19 14.29
CA GLN A 31 0.94 -13.70 14.95
C GLN A 31 0.56 -14.79 15.96
N HIS A 32 1.35 -15.86 16.04
CA HIS A 32 1.15 -16.89 17.05
C HIS A 32 1.30 -16.33 18.48
N GLY A 33 0.45 -16.81 19.39
CA GLY A 33 0.47 -16.42 20.81
C GLY A 33 -0.10 -15.03 21.11
N THR A 34 -0.43 -14.22 20.10
CA THR A 34 -0.98 -12.89 20.30
C THR A 34 -2.51 -12.87 20.27
N VAL A 35 -3.08 -11.78 20.78
CA VAL A 35 -4.51 -11.55 20.84
C VAL A 35 -4.86 -10.15 20.35
N THR A 36 -6.05 -9.99 19.78
CA THR A 36 -6.61 -8.69 19.41
C THR A 36 -7.87 -8.44 20.24
N GLN A 37 -7.95 -7.24 20.84
CA GLN A 37 -9.09 -6.80 21.61
C GLN A 37 -10.09 -6.09 20.69
N THR A 38 -11.37 -6.44 20.81
CA THR A 38 -12.46 -5.78 20.11
C THR A 38 -13.60 -5.43 21.08
N LYS A 39 -14.53 -4.58 20.66
CA LYS A 39 -15.77 -4.33 21.41
C LYS A 39 -16.60 -5.60 21.64
N TYR A 40 -16.45 -6.61 20.77
CA TYR A 40 -17.13 -7.91 20.86
C TYR A 40 -16.37 -8.97 21.66
N GLY A 41 -15.19 -8.64 22.19
CA GLY A 41 -14.33 -9.55 22.96
C GLY A 41 -12.97 -9.79 22.30
N VAL A 42 -12.27 -10.79 22.83
CA VAL A 42 -10.92 -11.16 22.40
C VAL A 42 -10.97 -12.08 21.18
N ILE A 43 -10.08 -11.83 20.22
CA ILE A 43 -9.73 -12.73 19.11
C ILE A 43 -8.34 -13.29 19.39
N ARG A 44 -8.20 -14.61 19.55
CA ARG A 44 -6.91 -15.28 19.73
C ARG A 44 -6.35 -15.67 18.36
N HIS A 45 -5.22 -15.12 17.97
CA HIS A 45 -4.73 -15.30 16.60
C HIS A 45 -4.46 -16.77 16.27
N SER A 46 -3.86 -17.51 17.21
CA SER A 46 -3.50 -18.92 16.99
C SER A 46 -4.69 -19.87 16.80
N THR A 47 -5.84 -19.61 17.42
CA THR A 47 -6.99 -20.53 17.38
C THR A 47 -8.15 -20.00 16.53
N ASP A 48 -8.30 -18.68 16.49
CA ASP A 48 -9.48 -18.02 15.94
C ASP A 48 -9.21 -17.45 14.54
N LEU A 49 -7.93 -17.25 14.17
CA LEU A 49 -7.52 -16.69 12.86
C LEU A 49 -6.71 -17.70 12.03
N ILE A 50 -5.55 -18.12 12.51
CA ILE A 50 -4.60 -18.94 11.74
C ILE A 50 -5.28 -20.25 11.32
N GLY A 51 -5.18 -20.58 10.03
CA GLY A 51 -5.81 -21.75 9.44
C GLY A 51 -7.29 -21.58 9.07
N LYS A 52 -7.94 -20.45 9.41
CA LYS A 52 -9.29 -20.12 8.95
C LYS A 52 -9.26 -19.48 7.56
N LYS A 53 -10.35 -19.63 6.82
CA LYS A 53 -10.50 -18.96 5.52
C LYS A 53 -10.75 -17.47 5.69
N TYR A 54 -10.21 -16.66 4.78
CA TYR A 54 -10.66 -15.27 4.66
C TYR A 54 -12.16 -15.21 4.32
N GLY A 55 -12.82 -14.15 4.75
CA GLY A 55 -14.29 -13.99 4.69
C GLY A 55 -15.05 -14.76 5.77
N SER A 56 -14.38 -15.55 6.62
CA SER A 56 -15.06 -16.29 7.68
C SER A 56 -15.56 -15.39 8.81
N LYS A 57 -16.70 -15.78 9.38
CA LYS A 57 -17.21 -15.25 10.65
C LYS A 57 -16.41 -15.83 11.81
N VAL A 58 -15.81 -14.97 12.63
CA VAL A 58 -15.05 -15.35 13.82
C VAL A 58 -15.80 -14.89 15.07
N THR A 59 -16.09 -15.82 15.96
CA THR A 59 -16.76 -15.53 17.24
C THR A 59 -15.72 -15.11 18.27
N CYS A 60 -15.92 -13.95 18.88
CA CYS A 60 -15.07 -13.38 19.92
C CYS A 60 -15.47 -13.89 21.31
N SER A 61 -14.61 -13.67 22.31
CA SER A 61 -14.81 -14.22 23.67
C SER A 61 -16.09 -13.79 24.40
N LYS A 62 -16.74 -12.67 24.05
CA LYS A 62 -18.00 -12.22 24.67
C LYS A 62 -19.26 -12.67 23.91
N GLY A 63 -19.11 -13.59 22.94
CA GLY A 63 -20.21 -14.12 22.12
C GLY A 63 -20.59 -13.26 20.90
N GLY A 64 -20.06 -12.04 20.80
CA GLY A 64 -20.13 -11.25 19.56
C GLY A 64 -19.20 -11.81 18.48
N TRP A 65 -19.25 -11.27 17.28
CA TRP A 65 -18.51 -11.80 16.13
C TRP A 65 -18.01 -10.71 15.19
N VAL A 66 -17.02 -11.06 14.37
CA VAL A 66 -16.42 -10.22 13.33
C VAL A 66 -16.26 -11.01 12.04
N PHE A 67 -16.02 -10.32 10.92
CA PHE A 67 -15.51 -10.95 9.70
C PHE A 67 -14.02 -10.64 9.55
N ILE A 68 -13.25 -11.58 9.02
CA ILE A 68 -11.83 -11.40 8.74
C ILE A 68 -11.64 -11.36 7.23
N LEU A 69 -11.35 -10.17 6.68
CA LEU A 69 -11.25 -9.95 5.25
C LEU A 69 -9.80 -10.04 4.78
N HIS A 70 -9.63 -10.52 3.55
CA HIS A 70 -8.35 -10.46 2.85
C HIS A 70 -8.02 -8.98 2.61
N PRO A 71 -6.77 -8.52 2.85
CA PRO A 71 -6.45 -7.14 2.60
C PRO A 71 -6.48 -6.84 1.10
N THR A 72 -6.89 -5.62 0.78
CA THR A 72 -6.72 -5.00 -0.53
C THR A 72 -6.19 -3.59 -0.31
N PRO A 73 -5.57 -2.95 -1.32
CA PRO A 73 -5.22 -1.53 -1.23
C PRO A 73 -6.37 -0.64 -0.78
N GLU A 74 -7.60 -0.86 -1.26
CA GLU A 74 -8.78 -0.07 -0.86
C GLU A 74 -9.10 -0.22 0.63
N LEU A 75 -9.08 -1.46 1.15
CA LEU A 75 -9.29 -1.69 2.57
C LEU A 75 -8.14 -1.13 3.38
N TRP A 76 -6.90 -1.24 2.91
CA TRP A 76 -5.74 -0.64 3.58
C TRP A 76 -5.81 0.88 3.63
N THR A 77 -6.18 1.54 2.53
CA THR A 77 -6.40 3.00 2.46
C THR A 77 -7.36 3.49 3.54
N MET A 78 -8.42 2.73 3.84
CA MET A 78 -9.40 3.09 4.88
C MET A 78 -8.91 2.86 6.31
N ASN A 79 -7.80 2.14 6.50
CA ASN A 79 -7.42 1.53 7.78
C ASN A 79 -5.96 1.77 8.18
N LEU A 80 -5.13 2.29 7.28
CA LEU A 80 -3.71 2.48 7.50
C LEU A 80 -3.45 3.53 8.59
N PRO A 81 -2.32 3.43 9.31
CA PRO A 81 -1.92 4.45 10.26
C PRO A 81 -1.50 5.73 9.51
N HIS A 82 -2.35 6.75 9.57
CA HIS A 82 -2.10 8.04 8.91
C HIS A 82 -0.84 8.72 9.47
N ARG A 83 0.11 9.02 8.58
CA ARG A 83 1.29 9.86 8.85
C ARG A 83 1.22 11.19 8.11
N THR A 84 0.41 11.23 7.07
CA THR A 84 0.19 12.37 6.16
C THR A 84 -1.29 12.38 5.77
N GLN A 85 -1.71 13.46 5.10
CA GLN A 85 -2.89 13.38 4.25
C GLN A 85 -2.66 12.28 3.19
N ILE A 86 -3.73 11.58 2.82
CA ILE A 86 -3.69 10.50 1.83
C ILE A 86 -4.71 10.74 0.73
N LEU A 87 -4.46 10.12 -0.41
CA LEU A 87 -5.45 9.89 -1.45
C LEU A 87 -6.34 8.71 -1.08
N TYR A 88 -7.63 8.86 -1.41
CA TYR A 88 -8.63 7.81 -1.27
C TYR A 88 -8.91 7.13 -2.62
N SER A 89 -9.62 6.01 -2.57
CA SER A 89 -9.84 5.13 -3.73
C SER A 89 -10.43 5.83 -4.96
N THR A 90 -11.24 6.87 -4.77
CA THR A 90 -11.81 7.66 -5.89
C THR A 90 -10.71 8.30 -6.73
N ASP A 91 -9.85 9.10 -6.11
CA ASP A 91 -8.74 9.77 -6.82
C ASP A 91 -7.74 8.76 -7.34
N ILE A 92 -7.39 7.75 -6.51
CA ILE A 92 -6.46 6.68 -6.89
C ILE A 92 -6.96 5.95 -8.15
N SER A 93 -8.26 5.68 -8.27
CA SER A 93 -8.81 4.99 -9.45
C SER A 93 -8.65 5.81 -10.73
N ILE A 94 -8.88 7.13 -10.66
CA ILE A 94 -8.72 8.04 -11.79
C ILE A 94 -7.24 8.18 -12.15
N ILE A 95 -6.37 8.38 -11.16
CA ILE A 95 -4.92 8.46 -11.35
C ILE A 95 -4.40 7.20 -12.04
N THR A 96 -4.78 6.03 -11.55
CA THR A 96 -4.35 4.74 -12.09
C THR A 96 -4.77 4.59 -13.57
N MET A 97 -5.99 4.98 -13.89
CA MET A 97 -6.53 4.95 -15.25
C MET A 97 -5.83 5.96 -16.18
N MET A 98 -5.69 7.21 -15.74
CA MET A 98 -5.13 8.31 -16.54
C MET A 98 -3.62 8.17 -16.76
N LEU A 99 -2.92 7.48 -15.85
CA LEU A 99 -1.52 7.11 -16.01
C LEU A 99 -1.34 5.83 -16.85
N GLU A 100 -2.42 5.23 -17.37
CA GLU A 100 -2.41 4.02 -18.19
C GLU A 100 -1.68 2.83 -17.54
N LEU A 101 -1.79 2.73 -16.21
CA LEU A 101 -1.06 1.73 -15.43
C LEU A 101 -1.63 0.33 -15.68
N LYS A 102 -0.71 -0.62 -15.84
CA LYS A 102 -1.02 -2.03 -16.11
C LYS A 102 0.12 -2.93 -15.59
N PRO A 103 -0.09 -4.25 -15.52
CA PRO A 103 0.98 -5.18 -15.19
C PRO A 103 2.22 -4.95 -16.05
N GLY A 104 3.38 -4.82 -15.42
CA GLY A 104 4.65 -4.52 -16.10
C GLY A 104 5.03 -3.04 -16.16
N SER A 105 4.13 -2.11 -15.83
CA SER A 105 4.46 -0.68 -15.80
C SER A 105 5.54 -0.37 -14.74
N ILE A 106 6.51 0.46 -15.10
CA ILE A 106 7.46 1.06 -14.17
C ILE A 106 6.98 2.46 -13.81
N VAL A 107 6.76 2.71 -12.53
CA VAL A 107 6.16 3.97 -12.06
C VAL A 107 7.11 4.67 -11.10
N CYS A 108 7.23 5.98 -11.26
CA CYS A 108 7.89 6.85 -10.29
C CYS A 108 6.85 7.61 -9.47
N GLU A 109 7.00 7.64 -8.15
CA GLU A 109 6.10 8.33 -7.22
C GLU A 109 6.92 9.24 -6.29
N SER A 110 6.42 10.44 -6.00
CA SER A 110 6.88 11.24 -4.87
C SER A 110 5.76 12.19 -4.43
N GLY A 111 5.41 12.34 -3.15
CA GLY A 111 5.98 11.69 -1.96
C GLY A 111 5.32 10.34 -1.63
N THR A 112 6.08 9.43 -1.02
CA THR A 112 5.53 8.14 -0.52
C THR A 112 4.47 8.36 0.56
N GLY A 113 4.66 9.33 1.46
CA GLY A 113 3.69 9.69 2.51
C GLY A 113 3.31 8.52 3.42
N SER A 114 2.02 8.19 3.45
CA SER A 114 1.48 7.06 4.21
C SER A 114 1.32 5.77 3.39
N GLY A 115 1.74 5.77 2.12
CA GLY A 115 1.72 4.57 1.26
C GLY A 115 0.35 4.13 0.75
N SER A 116 -0.68 4.99 0.83
CA SER A 116 -2.03 4.69 0.31
C SER A 116 -1.99 4.42 -1.20
N LEU A 117 -1.49 5.40 -1.97
CA LEU A 117 -1.33 5.29 -3.42
C LEU A 117 -0.31 4.18 -3.75
N SER A 118 0.82 4.13 -3.06
CA SER A 118 1.87 3.14 -3.31
C SER A 118 1.35 1.69 -3.32
N HIS A 119 0.47 1.31 -2.38
CA HIS A 119 -0.13 -0.05 -2.38
C HIS A 119 -1.01 -0.30 -3.61
N ALA A 120 -1.77 0.71 -4.06
CA ALA A 120 -2.60 0.60 -5.26
C ALA A 120 -1.76 0.52 -6.54
N LEU A 121 -0.67 1.31 -6.62
CA LEU A 121 0.30 1.24 -7.72
C LEU A 121 0.96 -0.14 -7.77
N ILE A 122 1.51 -0.61 -6.66
CA ILE A 122 2.17 -1.93 -6.55
C ILE A 122 1.24 -3.05 -7.04
N ARG A 123 -0.02 -3.07 -6.57
CA ARG A 123 -1.00 -4.07 -7.04
C ARG A 123 -1.22 -3.99 -8.55
N THR A 124 -1.34 -2.78 -9.09
CA THR A 124 -1.66 -2.57 -10.50
C THR A 124 -0.50 -2.99 -11.42
N VAL A 125 0.74 -2.75 -10.99
CA VAL A 125 1.93 -3.02 -11.80
C VAL A 125 2.48 -4.44 -11.64
N ALA A 126 2.10 -5.14 -10.57
CA ALA A 126 2.44 -6.54 -10.35
C ALA A 126 2.01 -7.44 -11.53
N PRO A 127 2.71 -8.57 -11.79
CA PRO A 127 3.87 -9.07 -11.06
C PRO A 127 5.23 -8.63 -11.64
N THR A 128 5.24 -7.98 -12.81
CA THR A 128 6.46 -7.70 -13.58
C THR A 128 6.86 -6.22 -13.62
N GLY A 129 6.02 -5.33 -13.10
CA GLY A 129 6.33 -3.91 -12.99
C GLY A 129 7.08 -3.56 -11.71
N HIS A 130 7.39 -2.28 -11.52
CA HIS A 130 8.13 -1.82 -10.35
C HIS A 130 7.77 -0.39 -9.99
N LEU A 131 7.70 -0.09 -8.69
CA LEU A 131 7.48 1.25 -8.14
C LEU A 131 8.80 1.83 -7.60
N TYR A 132 9.22 2.98 -8.13
CA TYR A 132 10.28 3.80 -7.54
C TYR A 132 9.65 4.97 -6.81
N THR A 133 9.59 4.91 -5.48
CA THR A 133 8.96 5.95 -4.66
C THR A 133 10.02 6.73 -3.87
N VAL A 134 9.85 8.05 -3.81
CA VAL A 134 10.75 8.97 -3.11
C VAL A 134 10.03 9.62 -1.93
N GLU A 135 10.68 9.67 -0.78
CA GLU A 135 10.20 10.37 0.40
C GLU A 135 11.36 11.12 1.06
N PHE A 136 11.25 12.43 1.17
CA PHE A 136 12.34 13.26 1.72
C PHE A 136 12.50 13.09 3.24
N HIS A 137 11.43 12.73 3.97
CA HIS A 137 11.46 12.59 5.41
C HIS A 137 11.86 11.17 5.84
N GLN A 138 13.06 11.04 6.42
CA GLN A 138 13.69 9.76 6.74
C GLN A 138 12.78 8.78 7.49
N GLN A 139 12.14 9.22 8.58
CA GLN A 139 11.28 8.34 9.38
C GLN A 139 10.08 7.79 8.59
N ARG A 140 9.53 8.57 7.65
CA ARG A 140 8.41 8.11 6.81
C ARG A 140 8.89 7.12 5.76
N ALA A 141 10.05 7.37 5.16
CA ALA A 141 10.67 6.46 4.21
C ALA A 141 10.99 5.10 4.88
N GLU A 142 11.56 5.11 6.08
CA GLU A 142 11.83 3.89 6.86
C GLU A 142 10.54 3.14 7.21
N LYS A 143 9.51 3.85 7.68
CA LYS A 143 8.21 3.23 7.99
C LYS A 143 7.56 2.60 6.77
N ALA A 144 7.61 3.27 5.61
CA ALA A 144 7.08 2.72 4.36
C ALA A 144 7.83 1.44 3.95
N ARG A 145 9.17 1.41 4.05
CA ARG A 145 9.96 0.18 3.77
C ARG A 145 9.56 -0.97 4.68
N GLU A 146 9.39 -0.71 5.98
CA GLU A 146 8.92 -1.72 6.92
C GLU A 146 7.55 -2.28 6.51
N GLU A 147 6.59 -1.42 6.19
CA GLU A 147 5.25 -1.84 5.77
C GLU A 147 5.29 -2.65 4.47
N PHE A 148 6.05 -2.22 3.46
CA PHE A 148 6.17 -2.98 2.21
C PHE A 148 6.80 -4.36 2.41
N ARG A 149 7.78 -4.47 3.32
CA ARG A 149 8.36 -5.76 3.70
C ARG A 149 7.38 -6.63 4.47
N GLU A 150 6.68 -6.08 5.45
CA GLU A 150 5.67 -6.79 6.24
C GLU A 150 4.50 -7.28 5.37
N HIS A 151 4.16 -6.52 4.33
CA HIS A 151 3.09 -6.85 3.38
C HIS A 151 3.55 -7.75 2.22
N GLY A 152 4.82 -8.15 2.21
CA GLY A 152 5.38 -9.07 1.22
C GLY A 152 5.48 -8.49 -0.19
N VAL A 153 5.54 -7.15 -0.32
CA VAL A 153 5.59 -6.45 -1.61
C VAL A 153 6.90 -5.68 -1.85
N GLU A 154 7.87 -5.78 -0.95
CA GLU A 154 9.18 -5.12 -1.05
C GLU A 154 9.91 -5.42 -2.38
N HIS A 155 9.67 -6.57 -3.00
CA HIS A 155 10.26 -6.95 -4.29
C HIS A 155 9.72 -6.14 -5.49
N LEU A 156 8.60 -5.43 -5.34
CA LEU A 156 7.96 -4.62 -6.39
C LEU A 156 8.17 -3.11 -6.17
N VAL A 157 8.88 -2.71 -5.11
CA VAL A 157 9.02 -1.31 -4.74
C VAL A 157 10.42 -0.98 -4.24
N THR A 158 10.93 0.18 -4.63
CA THR A 158 12.16 0.76 -4.09
C THR A 158 11.85 2.12 -3.49
N VAL A 159 12.09 2.27 -2.19
CA VAL A 159 11.89 3.52 -1.46
C VAL A 159 13.23 4.24 -1.30
N THR A 160 13.34 5.44 -1.86
CA THR A 160 14.55 6.26 -1.78
C THR A 160 14.30 7.45 -0.86
N ASN A 161 15.17 7.66 0.13
CA ASN A 161 15.07 8.81 1.02
C ASN A 161 15.89 9.98 0.47
N GLN A 162 15.24 10.89 -0.27
CA GLN A 162 15.88 12.08 -0.83
C GLN A 162 14.86 13.14 -1.21
N ASP A 163 15.35 14.33 -1.52
CA ASP A 163 14.56 15.42 -2.10
C ASP A 163 14.45 15.23 -3.62
N VAL A 164 13.24 14.95 -4.11
CA VAL A 164 12.96 14.71 -5.53
C VAL A 164 13.16 15.97 -6.38
N CYS A 165 12.96 17.17 -5.82
CA CYS A 165 13.13 18.43 -6.53
C CYS A 165 14.61 18.75 -6.81
N LYS A 166 15.52 18.15 -6.03
CA LYS A 166 16.97 18.35 -6.17
C LYS A 166 17.68 17.19 -6.85
N ASN A 167 17.28 15.96 -6.50
CA ASN A 167 18.01 14.74 -6.87
C ASN A 167 17.20 13.81 -7.80
N GLY A 168 15.95 14.17 -8.09
CA GLY A 168 15.05 13.36 -8.89
C GLY A 168 14.68 12.02 -8.26
N PHE A 169 14.33 11.06 -9.10
CA PHE A 169 13.82 9.74 -8.69
C PHE A 169 14.90 8.67 -8.48
N GLY A 170 16.18 9.00 -8.71
CA GLY A 170 17.28 8.02 -8.69
C GLY A 170 17.30 7.06 -9.88
N VAL A 171 16.42 7.27 -10.86
CA VAL A 171 16.32 6.49 -12.10
C VAL A 171 16.12 7.42 -13.30
N SER A 172 16.51 6.96 -14.49
CA SER A 172 16.40 7.74 -15.73
C SER A 172 16.03 6.87 -16.92
N ASN A 173 15.13 7.36 -17.78
CA ASN A 173 14.69 6.73 -19.03
C ASN A 173 14.15 5.30 -18.87
N ILE A 174 13.46 5.03 -17.75
CA ILE A 174 12.88 3.70 -17.47
C ILE A 174 11.41 3.74 -17.03
N ALA A 175 10.89 4.89 -16.59
CA ALA A 175 9.51 4.97 -16.10
C ALA A 175 8.52 5.09 -17.27
N ASP A 176 7.38 4.41 -17.16
CA ASP A 176 6.23 4.57 -18.05
C ASP A 176 5.32 5.72 -17.58
N ALA A 177 5.29 5.96 -16.26
CA ALA A 177 4.47 7.00 -15.64
C ALA A 177 5.18 7.65 -14.44
N VAL A 178 4.83 8.91 -14.17
CA VAL A 178 5.26 9.65 -12.97
C VAL A 178 4.05 10.23 -12.25
N PHE A 179 3.99 10.05 -10.94
CA PHE A 179 3.02 10.68 -10.06
C PHE A 179 3.72 11.60 -9.05
N LEU A 180 3.22 12.82 -8.90
CA LEU A 180 3.72 13.82 -7.96
C LEU A 180 2.61 14.32 -7.01
N ASP A 181 2.77 14.04 -5.72
CA ASP A 181 2.04 14.60 -4.57
C ASP A 181 3.06 15.20 -3.59
N ILE A 182 3.48 16.43 -3.90
CA ILE A 182 4.46 17.21 -3.13
C ILE A 182 4.07 18.68 -3.16
N PRO A 183 4.52 19.53 -2.20
CA PRO A 183 4.13 20.94 -2.15
C PRO A 183 4.58 21.79 -3.35
N SER A 184 5.62 21.38 -4.08
CA SER A 184 6.22 22.16 -5.17
C SER A 184 6.52 21.29 -6.38
N PRO A 185 5.47 20.70 -7.02
CA PRO A 185 5.66 19.70 -8.07
C PRO A 185 6.32 20.27 -9.33
N TRP A 186 6.19 21.57 -9.59
CA TRP A 186 6.82 22.25 -10.73
C TRP A 186 8.35 22.14 -10.74
N GLU A 187 8.99 22.05 -9.56
CA GLU A 187 10.44 21.90 -9.45
C GLU A 187 10.91 20.50 -9.84
N ALA A 188 10.05 19.49 -9.68
CA ALA A 188 10.36 18.10 -10.01
C ALA A 188 10.06 17.73 -11.47
N ILE A 189 9.42 18.61 -12.26
CA ILE A 189 9.03 18.30 -13.66
C ILE A 189 10.23 17.90 -14.52
N GLY A 190 11.37 18.60 -14.38
CA GLY A 190 12.59 18.26 -15.13
C GLY A 190 13.10 16.85 -14.79
N HIS A 191 13.02 16.47 -13.51
CA HIS A 191 13.37 15.13 -13.06
C HIS A 191 12.35 14.07 -13.48
N ALA A 192 11.06 14.40 -13.47
CA ALA A 192 9.99 13.53 -13.98
C ALA A 192 10.22 13.20 -15.47
N LYS A 193 10.49 14.23 -16.29
CA LYS A 193 10.84 14.05 -17.70
C LYS A 193 12.09 13.18 -17.89
N SER A 194 13.09 13.33 -17.02
CA SER A 194 14.32 12.55 -17.09
C SER A 194 14.12 11.08 -16.67
N ALA A 195 13.14 10.81 -15.80
CA ALA A 195 12.79 9.47 -15.35
C ALA A 195 12.01 8.68 -16.41
N LEU A 196 11.13 9.36 -17.16
CA LEU A 196 10.30 8.77 -18.20
C LEU A 196 11.13 8.20 -19.36
N LYS A 197 10.68 7.06 -19.90
CA LYS A 197 11.14 6.52 -21.19
C LYS A 197 10.84 7.53 -22.31
N ALA A 198 11.52 7.40 -23.45
CA ALA A 198 11.20 8.17 -24.66
C ALA A 198 9.74 8.02 -25.12
N GLU A 199 9.14 6.84 -24.90
CA GLU A 199 7.72 6.55 -25.16
C GLU A 199 6.81 6.74 -23.93
N GLY A 200 7.38 7.13 -22.78
CA GLY A 200 6.64 7.40 -21.55
C GLY A 200 5.93 8.73 -21.65
N ASN A 201 4.59 8.72 -21.54
CA ASN A 201 3.78 9.87 -21.94
C ASN A 201 3.05 10.57 -20.79
N CYS A 202 3.02 9.99 -19.59
CA CYS A 202 2.09 10.40 -18.55
C CYS A 202 2.78 10.91 -17.28
N ILE A 203 2.61 12.20 -16.99
CA ILE A 203 2.91 12.83 -15.70
C ILE A 203 1.58 13.28 -15.10
N PHE A 204 1.29 12.86 -13.87
CA PHE A 204 0.13 13.31 -13.12
C PHE A 204 0.59 14.09 -11.90
N LEU A 205 0.03 15.29 -11.72
CA LEU A 205 0.31 16.20 -10.62
C LEU A 205 -0.94 16.32 -9.75
N PHE A 206 -0.78 16.18 -8.44
CA PHE A 206 -1.83 16.37 -7.45
C PHE A 206 -1.51 17.54 -6.52
#